data_AF-K1JWK5-F1
#
_entry.id   AF-K1JWK5-F1
#
_cell.length_a   1.000
_cell.length_b   1.000
_cell.length_c   1.000
_cell.angle_alpha   90.00
_cell.angle_beta   90.00
_cell.angle_gamma   90.00
#
_symmetry.space_group_name_H-M   'P 1'
#
loop_
_entity.id
_entity.type
_entity.pdbx_description
1 polymer ?
#
loop_
_entity_poly.entity_id
_entity_poly.type
_entity_poly.pdbx_seq_one_letter_code
_entity_poly.pdbx_strand_id
1 'polypeptide(L)'
;MVARGLARGADYLWTQHITTSIHENEIFASAGGFLATEKIDISFHGSSEFGTAVTAAAHATLAMQAIPRHSEGASRICVGTLEADAEKARMCVEVRGAIQAVADFMSAGVRRAVESAAMLAGVTAGIEVAGRAEALLPNPTAVEMIVECAKRLPDVVITEDRTRGSDDSTLWMNAVTKDGGVAGCFHYGSRGRAGLHTSSFDPEGDFTAIPALRLSVELLLSTNRRGDA
;
A
#
# COMPACT_ATOMS: atom_id res chain seq x y z
N MET A 1 -10.88 -8.36 -7.33
CA MET A 1 -12.20 -8.40 -6.64
C MET A 1 -13.05 -7.16 -6.94
N VAL A 2 -12.56 -5.95 -6.65
CA VAL A 2 -13.25 -4.69 -6.99
C VAL A 2 -13.66 -4.60 -8.47
N ALA A 3 -12.75 -4.94 -9.40
CA ALA A 3 -13.04 -4.96 -10.83
C ALA A 3 -14.17 -5.92 -11.26
N ARG A 4 -14.52 -6.90 -10.43
CA ARG A 4 -15.68 -7.80 -10.64
C ARG A 4 -16.99 -7.22 -10.06
N GLY A 5 -16.95 -5.99 -9.54
CA GLY A 5 -18.11 -5.30 -8.98
C GLY A 5 -18.42 -5.66 -7.53
N LEU A 6 -17.55 -6.36 -6.81
CA LEU A 6 -17.85 -6.84 -5.45
C LEU A 6 -17.98 -5.72 -4.41
N ALA A 7 -17.49 -4.51 -4.69
CA ALA A 7 -17.68 -3.34 -3.83
C ALA A 7 -18.98 -2.57 -4.14
N ARG A 8 -19.66 -2.88 -5.24
CA ARG A 8 -20.80 -2.09 -5.74
C ARG A 8 -21.98 -2.21 -4.78
N GLY A 9 -22.58 -1.07 -4.45
CA GLY A 9 -23.78 -1.00 -3.62
C GLY A 9 -23.52 -1.15 -2.12
N ALA A 10 -22.26 -1.19 -1.68
CA ALA A 10 -21.94 -1.08 -0.27
C ALA A 10 -22.07 0.37 0.19
N ASP A 11 -22.96 0.62 1.16
CA ASP A 11 -23.08 1.94 1.81
C ASP A 11 -21.91 2.22 2.76
N TYR A 12 -21.38 1.15 3.39
CA TYR A 12 -20.30 1.20 4.37
C TYR A 12 -19.25 0.12 4.09
N LEU A 13 -17.98 0.44 4.27
CA LEU A 13 -16.89 -0.53 4.23
C LEU A 13 -15.84 -0.22 5.31
N TRP A 14 -15.60 -1.20 6.18
CA TRP A 14 -14.62 -1.11 7.24
C TRP A 14 -13.51 -2.12 7.01
N THR A 15 -12.27 -1.64 7.05
CA THR A 15 -11.07 -2.47 7.00
C THR A 15 -10.31 -2.32 8.30
N GLN A 16 -9.45 -3.30 8.61
CA GLN A 16 -8.64 -3.24 9.82
C GLN A 16 -7.25 -3.78 9.53
N HIS A 17 -6.25 -3.23 10.23
CA HIS A 17 -4.86 -3.66 10.05
C HIS A 17 -4.15 -3.73 11.40
N ILE A 18 -3.50 -4.87 11.68
CA ILE A 18 -2.66 -5.02 12.87
C ILE A 18 -1.39 -4.19 12.70
N THR A 19 -0.97 -3.46 13.74
CA THR A 19 0.25 -2.66 13.65
C THR A 19 1.17 -2.83 14.87
N THR A 20 2.44 -2.52 14.64
CA THR A 20 3.49 -2.45 15.66
C THR A 20 3.87 -1.01 15.97
N SER A 21 3.18 -0.03 15.37
CA SER A 21 3.40 1.40 15.59
C SER A 21 2.68 1.98 16.81
N ILE A 22 1.80 1.19 17.45
CA ILE A 22 1.05 1.51 18.66
C ILE A 22 0.96 0.25 19.54
N HIS A 23 0.61 0.42 20.80
CA HIS A 23 0.58 -0.65 21.80
C HIS A 23 -0.73 -1.46 21.76
N GLU A 24 -0.72 -2.65 22.36
CA GLU A 24 -1.95 -3.42 22.58
C GLU A 24 -3.03 -2.57 23.27
N ASN A 25 -4.29 -2.77 22.85
CA ASN A 25 -5.47 -1.96 23.20
C ASN A 25 -5.44 -0.51 22.69
N GLU A 26 -4.39 -0.05 22.02
CA GLU A 26 -4.40 1.20 21.28
C GLU A 26 -4.94 0.98 19.86
N ILE A 27 -5.71 1.95 19.37
CA ILE A 27 -6.19 2.02 18.00
C ILE A 27 -5.97 3.40 17.41
N PHE A 28 -5.94 3.51 16.08
CA PHE A 28 -6.17 4.77 15.39
C PHE A 28 -7.02 4.56 14.14
N ALA A 29 -7.78 5.57 13.77
CA ALA A 29 -8.62 5.58 12.58
C ALA A 29 -7.88 6.20 11.40
N SER A 30 -8.12 5.68 10.21
CA SER A 30 -7.44 6.07 8.98
C SER A 30 -8.43 6.10 7.83
N ALA A 31 -8.71 7.30 7.33
CA ALA A 31 -9.44 7.51 6.08
C ALA A 31 -8.64 8.45 5.18
N GLY A 32 -7.36 8.15 5.02
CA GLY A 32 -6.34 8.90 4.29
C GLY A 32 -4.96 8.29 4.60
N GLY A 33 -3.87 8.91 4.11
CA GLY A 33 -2.50 8.58 4.51
C GLY A 33 -1.87 7.33 3.87
N PHE A 34 -2.66 6.35 3.39
CA PHE A 34 -2.12 5.28 2.56
C PHE A 34 -1.59 5.84 1.23
N LEU A 35 -0.39 5.41 0.87
CA LEU A 35 0.32 5.80 -0.35
C LEU A 35 -0.16 4.96 -1.54
N ALA A 36 -0.28 5.59 -2.70
CA ALA A 36 -0.39 4.87 -3.97
C ALA A 36 0.91 4.09 -4.20
N THR A 37 0.81 2.90 -4.79
CA THR A 37 1.99 2.07 -5.12
C THR A 37 1.80 1.28 -6.40
N GLU A 38 2.90 1.07 -7.12
CA GLU A 38 3.00 0.11 -8.22
C GLU A 38 4.24 -0.77 -8.00
N LYS A 39 4.04 -2.09 -8.09
CA LYS A 39 5.09 -3.11 -8.06
C LYS A 39 5.32 -3.55 -9.49
N ILE A 40 6.56 -3.47 -9.94
CA ILE A 40 6.96 -3.61 -11.34
C ILE A 40 8.07 -4.66 -11.41
N ASP A 41 7.78 -5.73 -12.13
CA ASP A 41 8.77 -6.75 -12.49
C ASP A 41 9.40 -6.37 -13.84
N ILE A 42 10.73 -6.35 -13.87
CA ILE A 42 11.51 -5.95 -15.04
C ILE A 42 12.44 -7.09 -15.41
N SER A 43 12.55 -7.37 -16.72
CA SER A 43 13.52 -8.31 -17.27
C SER A 43 14.38 -7.64 -18.33
N PHE A 44 15.66 -8.00 -18.39
CA PHE A 44 16.56 -7.65 -19.50
C PHE A 44 17.11 -8.91 -20.13
N HIS A 45 17.23 -8.93 -21.45
CA HIS A 45 17.80 -10.03 -22.21
C HIS A 45 18.87 -9.52 -23.18
N GLY A 46 20.11 -9.95 -22.97
CA GLY A 46 21.31 -9.56 -23.70
C GLY A 46 22.18 -10.74 -24.11
N SER A 47 23.45 -10.48 -24.39
CA SER A 47 24.48 -11.47 -24.72
C SER A 47 25.86 -11.00 -24.25
N SER A 48 26.79 -11.94 -24.06
CA SER A 48 28.18 -11.62 -23.72
C SER A 48 28.95 -10.89 -24.83
N GLU A 49 28.48 -10.94 -26.07
CA GLU A 49 29.20 -10.41 -27.24
C GLU A 49 28.76 -8.98 -27.64
N PHE A 50 27.47 -8.64 -27.51
CA PHE A 50 26.90 -7.42 -28.10
C PHE A 50 26.23 -6.47 -27.11
N GLY A 51 26.05 -6.89 -25.84
CA GLY A 51 25.38 -6.08 -24.84
C GLY A 51 24.86 -6.91 -23.68
N THR A 52 25.34 -6.67 -22.46
CA THR A 52 25.05 -7.54 -21.33
C THR A 52 23.83 -7.08 -20.53
N ALA A 53 22.98 -8.01 -20.10
CA ALA A 53 21.82 -7.73 -19.25
C ALA A 53 22.21 -7.13 -17.89
N VAL A 54 23.31 -7.57 -17.27
CA VAL A 54 23.84 -6.99 -16.02
C VAL A 54 24.17 -5.49 -16.15
N THR A 55 24.77 -5.07 -17.27
CA THR A 55 25.06 -3.65 -17.51
C THR A 55 23.77 -2.84 -17.66
N ALA A 56 22.77 -3.38 -18.38
CA ALA A 56 21.47 -2.72 -18.51
C ALA A 56 20.76 -2.58 -17.15
N ALA A 57 20.73 -3.64 -16.34
CA ALA A 57 20.11 -3.61 -15.02
C ALA A 57 20.83 -2.64 -14.05
N ALA A 58 22.16 -2.55 -14.12
CA ALA A 58 22.94 -1.58 -13.35
C ALA A 58 22.61 -0.13 -13.75
N HIS A 59 22.58 0.17 -15.06
CA HIS A 59 22.18 1.50 -15.55
C HIS A 59 20.75 1.85 -15.15
N ALA A 60 19.81 0.91 -15.31
CA ALA A 60 18.42 1.10 -14.93
C ALA A 60 18.28 1.42 -13.45
N THR A 61 19.00 0.68 -12.58
CA THR A 61 19.01 0.92 -11.13
C THR A 61 19.44 2.34 -10.78
N LEU A 62 20.55 2.82 -11.35
CA LEU A 62 21.04 4.17 -11.09
C LEU A 62 20.09 5.23 -11.65
N ALA A 63 19.58 5.05 -12.87
CA ALA A 63 18.63 5.95 -13.49
C ALA A 63 17.32 6.05 -12.69
N MET A 64 16.83 4.95 -12.13
CA MET A 64 15.66 4.91 -11.25
C MET A 64 15.87 5.76 -9.98
N GLN A 65 17.04 5.68 -9.36
CA GLN A 65 17.35 6.51 -8.18
C GLN A 65 17.43 8.01 -8.53
N ALA A 66 17.81 8.33 -9.77
CA ALA A 66 17.91 9.69 -10.29
C ALA A 66 16.59 10.28 -10.81
N ILE A 67 15.47 9.54 -10.81
CA ILE A 67 14.16 10.08 -11.18
C ILE A 67 13.89 11.33 -10.31
N PRO A 68 13.49 12.48 -10.88
CA PRO A 68 13.15 13.68 -10.09
C PRO A 68 12.03 13.41 -9.08
N ARG A 69 11.88 14.28 -8.08
CA ARG A 69 10.72 14.23 -7.18
C ARG A 69 9.57 15.05 -7.77
N HIS A 70 8.34 14.68 -7.42
CA HIS A 70 7.13 15.34 -7.90
C HIS A 70 6.75 16.48 -6.94
N SER A 71 6.35 17.64 -7.46
CA SER A 71 6.03 18.82 -6.64
C SER A 71 4.78 18.63 -5.77
N GLU A 72 3.85 17.78 -6.19
CA GLU A 72 2.57 17.56 -5.49
C GLU A 72 2.67 16.61 -4.28
N GLY A 73 3.84 16.04 -3.99
CA GLY A 73 3.99 15.26 -2.77
C GLY A 73 5.18 14.31 -2.74
N ALA A 74 5.36 13.69 -1.57
CA ALA A 74 6.44 12.75 -1.34
C ALA A 74 6.31 11.50 -2.23
N SER A 75 7.46 11.01 -2.70
CA SER A 75 7.56 9.74 -3.41
C SER A 75 8.67 8.85 -2.84
N ARG A 76 8.57 7.55 -3.12
CA ARG A 76 9.59 6.55 -2.80
C ARG A 76 9.79 5.64 -3.99
N ILE A 77 11.00 5.13 -4.15
CA ILE A 77 11.33 4.07 -5.10
C ILE A 77 12.29 3.11 -4.42
N CYS A 78 12.07 1.81 -4.61
CA CYS A 78 12.90 0.74 -4.07
C CYS A 78 13.14 -0.29 -5.17
N VAL A 79 14.41 -0.61 -5.42
CA VAL A 79 14.78 -1.82 -6.15
C VAL A 79 14.98 -2.89 -5.09
N GLY A 80 13.95 -3.72 -4.87
CA GLY A 80 13.93 -4.69 -3.78
C GLY A 80 14.70 -5.97 -4.10
N THR A 81 14.84 -6.30 -5.39
CA THR A 81 15.59 -7.47 -5.85
C THR A 81 16.23 -7.13 -7.19
N LEU A 82 17.49 -7.55 -7.36
CA LEU A 82 18.22 -7.50 -8.62
C LEU A 82 19.08 -8.76 -8.72
N GLU A 83 18.78 -9.59 -9.70
CA GLU A 83 19.54 -10.79 -10.05
C GLU A 83 19.95 -10.64 -11.51
N ALA A 84 21.25 -10.79 -11.81
CA ALA A 84 21.74 -10.53 -13.15
C ALA A 84 23.01 -11.30 -13.51
N ASP A 85 23.09 -11.69 -14.77
CA ASP A 85 24.28 -12.16 -15.46
C ASP A 85 24.40 -11.45 -16.83
N ALA A 86 25.31 -11.93 -17.70
CA ALA A 86 25.52 -11.32 -19.00
C ALA A 86 24.31 -11.45 -19.94
N GLU A 87 23.53 -12.53 -19.85
CA GLU A 87 22.43 -12.84 -20.76
C GLU A 87 21.08 -12.39 -20.21
N LYS A 88 20.86 -12.48 -18.89
CA LYS A 88 19.57 -12.23 -18.26
C LYS A 88 19.71 -11.40 -16.99
N ALA A 89 18.74 -10.51 -16.79
CA ALA A 89 18.56 -9.85 -15.50
C ALA A 89 17.08 -9.77 -15.15
N ARG A 90 16.78 -9.90 -13.86
CA ARG A 90 15.45 -9.69 -13.27
C ARG A 90 15.54 -8.67 -12.16
N MET A 91 14.59 -7.73 -12.15
CA MET A 91 14.46 -6.74 -11.09
C MET A 91 13.02 -6.67 -10.59
N CYS A 92 12.85 -6.56 -9.27
CA CYS A 92 11.57 -6.23 -8.66
C CYS A 92 11.66 -4.82 -8.08
N VAL A 93 10.83 -3.92 -8.60
CA VAL A 93 10.83 -2.50 -8.24
C VAL A 93 9.49 -2.12 -7.64
N GLU A 94 9.51 -1.35 -6.57
CA GLU A 94 8.31 -0.74 -5.99
C GLU A 94 8.45 0.78 -6.02
N VAL A 95 7.44 1.46 -6.56
CA VAL A 95 7.28 2.90 -6.39
C VAL A 95 6.12 3.19 -5.45
N ARG A 96 6.23 4.28 -4.69
CA ARG A 96 5.13 4.82 -3.89
C ARG A 96 5.00 6.32 -4.08
N GLY A 97 3.78 6.83 -3.99
CA GLY A 97 3.46 8.25 -4.06
C GLY A 97 2.42 8.64 -3.02
N ALA A 98 2.54 9.84 -2.46
CA ALA A 98 1.58 10.39 -1.51
C ALA A 98 0.16 10.50 -2.10
N ILE A 99 0.07 10.74 -3.42
CA ILE A 99 -1.16 10.72 -4.20
C ILE A 99 -0.94 9.90 -5.48
N GLN A 100 -2.03 9.60 -6.19
CA GLN A 100 -1.98 8.79 -7.40
C GLN A 100 -1.08 9.41 -8.48
N ALA A 101 -1.21 10.71 -8.74
CA ALA A 101 -0.39 11.42 -9.74
C ALA A 101 1.12 11.30 -9.48
N VAL A 102 1.52 11.35 -8.21
CA VAL A 102 2.93 11.19 -7.80
C VAL A 102 3.43 9.77 -8.08
N ALA A 103 2.63 8.74 -7.77
CA ALA A 103 3.00 7.36 -8.06
C ALA A 103 3.07 7.11 -9.58
N ASP A 104 2.09 7.61 -10.34
CA ASP A 104 2.04 7.47 -11.80
C ASP A 104 3.25 8.13 -12.47
N PHE A 105 3.65 9.32 -11.99
CA PHE A 105 4.87 10.00 -12.44
C PHE A 105 6.12 9.15 -12.21
N MET A 106 6.26 8.56 -11.00
CA MET A 106 7.40 7.72 -10.67
C MET A 106 7.41 6.44 -11.51
N SER A 107 6.27 5.77 -11.68
CA SER A 107 6.11 4.60 -12.55
C SER A 107 6.50 4.90 -14.00
N ALA A 108 6.07 6.05 -14.53
CA ALA A 108 6.49 6.47 -15.87
C ALA A 108 8.01 6.74 -15.93
N GLY A 109 8.60 7.26 -14.85
CA GLY A 109 10.04 7.39 -14.70
C GLY A 109 10.79 6.06 -14.73
N VAL A 110 10.27 5.04 -14.05
CA VAL A 110 10.82 3.67 -14.07
C VAL A 110 10.83 3.13 -15.50
N ARG A 111 9.72 3.27 -16.23
CA ARG A 111 9.62 2.82 -17.64
C ARG A 111 10.67 3.49 -18.52
N ARG A 112 10.80 4.82 -18.43
CA ARG A 112 11.84 5.57 -19.17
C ARG A 112 13.26 5.12 -18.81
N ALA A 113 13.52 4.86 -17.52
CA ALA A 113 14.83 4.39 -17.06
C ALA A 113 15.18 3.02 -17.63
N VAL A 114 14.23 2.09 -17.64
CA VAL A 114 14.41 0.75 -18.23
C VAL A 114 14.63 0.81 -19.74
N GLU A 115 13.78 1.56 -20.45
CA GLU A 115 13.89 1.72 -21.91
C GLU A 115 15.23 2.34 -22.31
N SER A 116 15.65 3.39 -21.60
CA SER A 116 16.94 4.05 -21.85
C SER A 116 18.12 3.13 -21.55
N ALA A 117 18.07 2.39 -20.45
CA ALA A 117 19.14 1.45 -20.09
C ALA A 117 19.25 0.30 -21.08
N ALA A 118 18.11 -0.24 -21.54
CA ALA A 118 18.08 -1.28 -22.57
C ALA A 118 18.70 -0.79 -23.88
N MET A 119 18.31 0.42 -24.32
CA MET A 119 18.84 1.05 -25.52
C MET A 119 20.36 1.28 -25.42
N LEU A 120 20.85 1.85 -24.32
CA LEU A 120 22.27 2.14 -24.12
C LEU A 120 23.13 0.87 -24.08
N ALA A 121 22.60 -0.19 -23.50
CA ALA A 121 23.30 -1.48 -23.38
C ALA A 121 23.13 -2.38 -24.60
N GLY A 122 22.31 -2.01 -25.59
CA GLY A 122 22.05 -2.85 -26.77
C GLY A 122 21.28 -4.13 -26.45
N VAL A 123 20.38 -4.11 -25.46
CA VAL A 123 19.60 -5.28 -25.00
C VAL A 123 18.11 -5.06 -25.16
N THR A 124 17.32 -6.13 -24.99
CA THR A 124 15.86 -6.03 -24.91
C THR A 124 15.40 -6.01 -23.46
N ALA A 125 14.25 -5.39 -23.19
CA ALA A 125 13.65 -5.34 -21.85
C ALA A 125 12.16 -5.66 -21.86
N GLY A 126 11.68 -6.27 -20.79
CA GLY A 126 10.26 -6.50 -20.49
C GLY A 126 9.88 -5.80 -19.18
N ILE A 127 8.67 -5.25 -19.12
CA ILE A 127 8.12 -4.57 -17.95
C ILE A 127 6.71 -5.10 -17.70
N GLU A 128 6.48 -5.64 -16.51
CA GLU A 128 5.19 -6.18 -16.07
C GLU A 128 4.76 -5.52 -14.75
N VAL A 129 3.48 -5.18 -14.63
CA VAL A 129 2.92 -4.69 -13.37
C VAL A 129 2.49 -5.89 -12.53
N ALA A 130 3.22 -6.16 -11.45
CA ALA A 130 3.00 -7.28 -10.55
C ALA A 130 1.95 -6.97 -9.47
N GLY A 131 1.68 -5.69 -9.19
CA GLY A 131 0.66 -5.29 -8.22
C GLY A 131 0.50 -3.79 -8.09
N ARG A 132 -0.68 -3.35 -7.65
CA ARG A 132 -0.99 -1.91 -7.49
C ARG A 132 -1.94 -1.69 -6.31
N ALA A 133 -1.78 -0.55 -5.64
CA ALA A 133 -2.81 0.01 -4.77
C ALA A 133 -2.93 1.51 -5.01
N GLU A 134 -4.09 2.08 -4.68
CA GLU A 134 -4.34 3.51 -4.78
C GLU A 134 -3.99 4.22 -3.48
N ALA A 135 -3.70 5.52 -3.56
CA ALA A 135 -3.71 6.35 -2.35
C ALA A 135 -5.14 6.40 -1.80
N LEU A 136 -5.30 6.26 -0.49
CA LEU A 136 -6.65 6.27 0.12
C LEU A 136 -7.25 7.67 0.01
N LEU A 137 -8.45 7.74 -0.56
CA LEU A 137 -9.21 8.98 -0.64
C LEU A 137 -9.68 9.42 0.76
N PRO A 138 -9.63 10.73 1.06
CA PRO A 138 -10.18 11.27 2.29
C PRO A 138 -11.65 10.90 2.50
N ASN A 139 -11.98 10.34 3.66
CA ASN A 139 -13.37 10.12 4.08
C ASN A 139 -13.54 10.46 5.58
N PRO A 140 -13.66 11.75 5.95
CA PRO A 140 -13.69 12.19 7.35
C PRO A 140 -14.81 11.54 8.18
N THR A 141 -15.98 11.33 7.58
CA THR A 141 -17.10 10.63 8.22
C THR A 141 -16.71 9.24 8.71
N ALA A 142 -15.89 8.50 7.94
CA ALA A 142 -15.40 7.20 8.35
C ALA A 142 -14.52 7.29 9.62
N VAL A 143 -13.65 8.30 9.70
CA VAL A 143 -12.81 8.54 10.90
C VAL A 143 -13.66 8.84 12.12
N GLU A 144 -14.64 9.75 11.97
CA GLU A 144 -15.56 10.12 13.04
C GLU A 144 -16.31 8.90 13.57
N MET A 145 -16.88 8.08 12.68
CA MET A 145 -17.62 6.88 13.06
C MET A 145 -16.75 5.84 13.79
N ILE A 146 -15.52 5.61 13.31
CA ILE A 146 -14.57 4.70 13.97
C ILE A 146 -14.23 5.21 15.37
N VAL A 147 -13.94 6.51 15.50
CA VAL A 147 -13.60 7.13 16.79
C VAL A 147 -14.78 7.05 17.76
N GLU A 148 -16.01 7.37 17.33
CA GLU A 148 -17.19 7.28 18.18
C GLU A 148 -17.52 5.84 18.61
N CYS A 149 -17.32 4.86 17.73
CA CYS A 149 -17.47 3.44 18.10
C CYS A 149 -16.39 3.00 19.08
N ALA A 150 -15.13 3.42 18.88
CA ALA A 150 -14.02 3.09 19.76
C ALA A 150 -14.21 3.66 21.18
N LYS A 151 -14.79 4.85 21.33
CA LYS A 151 -15.11 5.46 22.65
C LYS A 151 -16.07 4.63 23.51
N ARG A 152 -16.84 3.71 22.91
CA ARG A 152 -17.75 2.81 23.65
C ARG A 152 -17.03 1.60 24.26
N LEU A 153 -15.76 1.41 23.91
CA LEU A 153 -14.94 0.30 24.40
C LEU A 153 -14.03 0.85 25.53
N PRO A 154 -14.34 0.58 26.81
CA PRO A 154 -13.67 1.24 27.94
C PRO A 154 -12.17 0.98 28.03
N ASP A 155 -11.70 -0.14 27.49
CA ASP A 155 -10.29 -0.57 27.55
C ASP A 155 -9.49 -0.13 26.32
N VAL A 156 -10.12 0.51 25.34
CA VAL A 156 -9.49 0.92 24.08
C VAL A 156 -9.04 2.37 24.16
N VAL A 157 -7.79 2.61 23.77
CA VAL A 157 -7.19 3.95 23.74
C VAL A 157 -7.06 4.41 22.29
N ILE A 158 -7.57 5.60 21.98
CA ILE A 158 -7.47 6.20 20.66
C ILE A 158 -6.17 7.01 20.58
N THR A 159 -5.39 6.79 19.52
CA THR A 159 -4.11 7.46 19.25
C THR A 159 -4.18 8.23 17.94
N GLU A 160 -3.14 9.04 17.67
CA GLU A 160 -3.00 9.76 16.42
C GLU A 160 -2.81 8.81 15.23
N ASP A 161 -3.27 9.23 14.05
CA ASP A 161 -3.07 8.46 12.82
C ASP A 161 -1.57 8.33 12.50
N ARG A 162 -1.09 7.08 12.45
CA ARG A 162 0.29 6.73 12.11
C ARG A 162 0.39 5.97 10.79
N THR A 163 -0.63 6.07 9.93
CA THR A 163 -0.68 5.35 8.65
C THR A 163 0.57 5.65 7.83
N ARG A 164 1.27 4.58 7.48
CA ARG A 164 2.42 4.61 6.60
C ARG A 164 2.31 3.40 5.68
N GLY A 165 2.63 3.61 4.42
CA GLY A 165 2.71 2.52 3.45
C GLY A 165 1.48 2.42 2.58
N SER A 166 1.24 1.25 2.02
CA SER A 166 0.26 1.00 0.96
C SER A 166 -0.41 -0.34 1.22
N ASP A 167 -1.71 -0.42 0.92
CA ASP A 167 -2.52 -1.61 1.14
C ASP A 167 -3.57 -1.71 0.02
N ASP A 168 -3.85 -2.90 -0.50
CA ASP A 168 -4.77 -3.06 -1.63
C ASP A 168 -6.26 -2.91 -1.23
N SER A 169 -6.55 -2.90 0.07
CA SER A 169 -7.85 -2.52 0.61
C SER A 169 -8.26 -1.10 0.24
N THR A 170 -7.30 -0.22 -0.10
CA THR A 170 -7.61 1.12 -0.61
C THR A 170 -8.39 1.06 -1.92
N LEU A 171 -8.21 0.02 -2.74
CA LEU A 171 -9.01 -0.16 -3.96
C LEU A 171 -10.49 -0.34 -3.64
N TRP A 172 -10.79 -1.04 -2.55
CA TRP A 172 -12.17 -1.24 -2.09
C TRP A 172 -12.73 0.01 -1.44
N MET A 173 -11.98 0.61 -0.51
CA MET A 173 -12.41 1.83 0.19
C MET A 173 -12.63 2.99 -0.78
N ASN A 174 -11.75 3.15 -1.78
CA ASN A 174 -11.92 4.17 -2.81
C ASN A 174 -13.12 3.89 -3.70
N ALA A 175 -13.42 2.63 -4.04
CA ALA A 175 -14.60 2.30 -4.82
C ALA A 175 -15.89 2.71 -4.09
N VAL A 176 -16.01 2.36 -2.81
CA VAL A 176 -17.15 2.75 -1.97
C VAL A 176 -17.24 4.26 -1.80
N THR A 177 -16.12 4.93 -1.52
CA THR A 177 -16.07 6.40 -1.38
C THR A 177 -16.47 7.12 -2.68
N LYS A 178 -16.02 6.63 -3.84
CA LYS A 178 -16.37 7.21 -5.16
C LYS A 178 -17.87 7.05 -5.47
N ASP A 179 -18.51 6.00 -4.96
CA ASP A 179 -19.96 5.77 -5.08
C ASP A 179 -20.78 6.55 -4.00
N GLY A 180 -20.12 7.38 -3.18
CA GLY A 180 -20.74 8.21 -2.15
C GLY A 180 -20.97 7.53 -0.80
N GLY A 181 -20.46 6.30 -0.63
CA GLY A 181 -20.49 5.57 0.64
C GLY A 181 -19.42 6.01 1.64
N VAL A 182 -19.46 5.42 2.83
CA VAL A 182 -18.50 5.68 3.92
C VAL A 182 -17.53 4.52 4.04
N ALA A 183 -16.24 4.77 3.81
CA ALA A 183 -15.23 3.74 3.91
C ALA A 183 -13.98 4.21 4.67
N GLY A 184 -13.46 3.35 5.53
CA GLY A 184 -12.28 3.64 6.32
C GLY A 184 -11.57 2.39 6.85
N CYS A 185 -10.38 2.62 7.36
CA CYS A 185 -9.56 1.62 8.02
C CYS A 185 -9.36 2.01 9.47
N PHE A 186 -9.25 1.05 10.37
CA PHE A 186 -8.65 1.30 11.69
C PHE A 186 -7.49 0.35 11.92
N HIS A 187 -6.48 0.86 12.61
CA HIS A 187 -5.33 0.09 12.98
C HIS A 187 -5.42 -0.25 14.46
N TYR A 188 -4.98 -1.45 14.84
CA TYR A 188 -4.94 -1.88 16.22
C TYR A 188 -3.54 -2.40 16.56
N GLY A 189 -3.07 -2.04 17.76
CA GLY A 189 -1.74 -2.42 18.20
C GLY A 189 -1.66 -3.88 18.61
N SER A 190 -0.44 -4.40 18.60
CA SER A 190 -0.11 -5.75 19.03
C SER A 190 0.98 -5.75 20.08
N ARG A 191 1.04 -6.82 20.87
CA ARG A 191 2.21 -7.14 21.68
C ARG A 191 3.27 -7.78 20.79
N GLY A 192 4.52 -7.45 21.02
CA GLY A 192 5.65 -7.88 20.20
C GLY A 192 6.56 -6.71 19.82
N ARG A 193 7.87 -6.97 19.74
CA ARG A 193 8.88 -5.93 19.45
C ARG A 193 9.35 -5.93 18.00
N ALA A 194 9.13 -7.02 17.28
CA ALA A 194 9.54 -7.13 15.89
C ALA A 194 8.64 -6.26 15.01
N GLY A 195 9.25 -5.48 14.13
CA GLY A 195 8.50 -4.61 13.22
C GLY A 195 7.66 -5.41 12.21
N LEU A 196 6.62 -4.75 11.69
CA LEU A 196 5.90 -5.21 10.50
C LEU A 196 6.90 -5.46 9.34
N HIS A 197 6.66 -6.51 8.54
CA HIS A 197 7.52 -6.94 7.42
C HIS A 197 8.91 -7.49 7.80
N THR A 198 9.07 -7.98 9.02
CA THR A 198 10.27 -8.74 9.42
C THR A 198 9.96 -10.23 9.49
N SER A 199 10.95 -11.08 9.26
CA SER A 199 10.80 -12.55 9.41
C SER A 199 10.50 -12.98 10.84
N SER A 200 10.73 -12.10 11.81
CA SER A 200 10.44 -12.28 13.23
C SER A 200 9.12 -11.66 13.66
N PHE A 201 8.28 -11.16 12.75
CA PHE A 201 6.99 -10.60 13.11
C PHE A 201 6.09 -11.70 13.69
N ASP A 202 5.80 -11.58 14.98
CA ASP A 202 4.91 -12.48 15.71
C ASP A 202 4.09 -11.62 16.68
N PRO A 203 2.79 -11.40 16.42
CA PRO A 203 1.92 -10.73 17.37
C PRO A 203 1.73 -11.65 18.59
N GLU A 204 2.37 -11.30 19.70
CA GLU A 204 2.29 -12.06 20.94
C GLU A 204 0.92 -11.86 21.63
N GLY A 205 0.38 -12.93 22.21
CA GLY A 205 -0.77 -12.88 23.11
C GLY A 205 -2.03 -13.58 22.57
N ASP A 206 -2.72 -14.31 23.44
CA ASP A 206 -3.92 -15.09 23.09
C ASP A 206 -5.09 -14.23 22.58
N PHE A 207 -5.03 -12.90 22.74
CA PHE A 207 -6.18 -11.99 22.61
C PHE A 207 -5.90 -10.66 21.90
N THR A 208 -4.80 -10.53 21.15
CA THR A 208 -4.41 -9.28 20.48
C THR A 208 -5.50 -8.69 19.56
N ALA A 209 -6.33 -9.56 18.97
CA ALA A 209 -7.41 -9.15 18.07
C ALA A 209 -8.74 -8.79 18.79
N ILE A 210 -8.86 -8.97 20.12
CA ILE A 210 -10.11 -8.68 20.84
C ILE A 210 -10.57 -7.23 20.65
N PRO A 211 -9.71 -6.20 20.84
CA PRO A 211 -10.11 -4.81 20.61
C PRO A 211 -10.63 -4.57 19.19
N ALA A 212 -9.95 -5.16 18.21
CA ALA A 212 -10.29 -5.03 16.80
C ALA A 212 -11.65 -5.69 16.47
N LEU A 213 -11.90 -6.87 17.02
CA LEU A 213 -13.16 -7.57 16.88
C LEU A 213 -14.32 -6.78 17.52
N ARG A 214 -14.12 -6.29 18.76
CA ARG A 214 -15.13 -5.48 19.48
C ARG A 214 -15.48 -4.21 18.70
N LEU A 215 -14.46 -3.51 18.17
CA LEU A 215 -14.67 -2.30 17.36
C LEU A 215 -15.38 -2.63 16.04
N SER A 216 -15.03 -3.74 15.38
CA SER A 216 -15.74 -4.21 14.19
C SER A 216 -17.22 -4.46 14.46
N VAL A 217 -17.57 -5.04 15.62
CA VAL A 217 -18.96 -5.24 16.03
C VAL A 217 -19.67 -3.91 16.27
N GLU A 218 -19.05 -2.96 16.97
CA GLU A 218 -19.65 -1.63 17.20
C GLU A 218 -19.91 -0.87 15.89
N LEU A 219 -18.98 -0.95 14.94
CA LEU A 219 -19.14 -0.37 13.61
C LEU A 219 -20.29 -1.02 12.83
N LEU A 220 -20.39 -2.35 12.88
CA LEU A 220 -21.49 -3.08 12.26
C LEU A 220 -22.83 -2.70 12.89
N LEU A 221 -22.93 -2.66 14.23
CA LEU A 221 -24.17 -2.28 14.92
C LEU A 221 -24.58 -0.83 14.61
N SER A 222 -23.61 0.09 14.52
CA SER A 222 -23.87 1.51 14.23
C SER A 222 -24.25 1.78 12.77
N THR A 223 -23.90 0.88 11.85
CA THR A 223 -24.19 1.02 10.41
C THR A 223 -25.35 0.16 9.94
N ASN A 224 -25.75 -0.83 10.75
CA ASN A 224 -26.85 -1.73 10.43
C ASN A 224 -28.19 -1.03 10.73
N ARG A 225 -28.85 -0.52 9.69
CA ARG A 225 -30.14 0.20 9.73
C ARG A 225 -31.36 -0.66 10.15
N ARG A 226 -31.19 -1.77 10.87
CA ARG A 226 -32.30 -2.61 11.34
C ARG A 226 -33.11 -2.00 12.50
N GLY A 227 -32.85 -0.75 12.88
CA GLY A 227 -33.56 -0.05 13.96
C GLY A 227 -34.56 1.04 13.53
N ASP A 228 -34.55 1.47 12.26
CA ASP A 228 -35.35 2.62 11.80
C ASP A 228 -36.43 2.26 10.75
N ALA A 229 -36.93 1.02 10.78
CA ALA A 229 -38.07 0.57 9.95
C ALA A 229 -39.15 -0.09 10.81
#